data_AF-A0A7K2TJF2-F1
#
_entry.id   AF-A0A7K2TJF2-F1
#
_cell.length_a   1.000
_cell.length_b   1.000
_cell.length_c   1.000
_cell.angle_alpha   90.00
_cell.angle_beta   90.00
_cell.angle_gamma   90.00
#
_symmetry.space_group_name_H-M   'P 1'
#
loop_
_entity.id
_entity.type
_entity.pdbx_description
1 polymer ?
#
loop_
_entity_poly.entity_id
_entity_poly.type
_entity_poly.pdbx_seq_one_letter_code
_entity_poly.pdbx_strand_id
1 'polypeptide(L)'
;MPVILFAPLAPAITLNTCYGTSAPIESTALRRVAALDSLLAVTVVAGMAAATAPIAAGWINGVQDDVFEQALRNLICYTGLALIGRAIAGIHVSTVLPTLLALIVSVFGYGAEQVAHWWAWPAAGASDTLSWVGSAALLLVGLRYTAKGDFPR
;
A
#
# COMPACT_ATOMS: atom_id res chain seq x y z
N MET A 1 -5.62 -16.43 7.77
CA MET A 1 -5.47 -15.10 8.38
C MET A 1 -4.09 -14.47 8.13
N PRO A 2 -2.92 -15.12 8.36
CA PRO A 2 -1.62 -14.46 8.14
C PRO A 2 -1.34 -14.12 6.67
N VAL A 3 -1.71 -15.03 5.75
CA VAL A 3 -1.41 -14.87 4.31
C VAL A 3 -2.03 -13.59 3.73
N ILE A 4 -3.20 -13.15 4.20
CA ILE A 4 -3.90 -11.95 3.70
C ILE A 4 -3.17 -10.66 4.14
N LEU A 5 -2.43 -10.70 5.25
CA LEU A 5 -1.61 -9.58 5.72
C LEU A 5 -0.30 -9.44 4.93
N PHE A 6 0.30 -10.56 4.49
CA PHE A 6 1.62 -10.56 3.83
C PHE A 6 1.55 -10.61 2.30
N ALA A 7 0.53 -11.23 1.69
CA ALA A 7 0.41 -11.31 0.23
C ALA A 7 0.45 -9.94 -0.47
N PRO A 8 -0.17 -8.87 0.06
CA PRO A 8 -0.12 -7.54 -0.56
C PRO A 8 1.25 -6.86 -0.47
N LEU A 9 2.19 -7.38 0.34
CA LEU A 9 3.55 -6.84 0.40
C LEU A 9 4.37 -7.19 -0.86
N ALA A 10 4.13 -8.35 -1.48
CA ALA A 10 4.86 -8.76 -2.68
C ALA A 10 4.75 -7.73 -3.82
N PRO A 11 3.56 -7.29 -4.26
CA PRO A 11 3.45 -6.22 -5.25
C PRO A 11 3.99 -4.87 -4.74
N ALA A 12 3.80 -4.51 -3.47
CA ALA A 12 4.32 -3.25 -2.90
C ALA A 12 5.88 -3.20 -2.89
N ILE A 13 6.53 -4.33 -2.60
CA ILE A 13 7.99 -4.46 -2.65
C ILE A 13 8.49 -4.47 -4.10
N THR A 14 7.77 -5.16 -4.99
CA THR A 14 8.09 -5.20 -6.43
C THR A 14 8.03 -3.80 -7.03
N LEU A 15 6.99 -3.01 -6.70
CA LEU A 15 6.90 -1.59 -7.07
C LEU A 15 8.15 -0.80 -6.65
N ASN A 16 8.67 -1.05 -5.44
CA ASN A 16 9.86 -0.37 -4.95
C ASN A 16 11.14 -0.71 -5.73
N THR A 17 11.23 -1.92 -6.32
CA THR A 17 12.34 -2.29 -7.21
C THR A 17 12.24 -1.68 -8.60
N CYS A 18 11.03 -1.31 -9.03
CA CYS A 18 10.79 -0.65 -10.32
C CYS A 18 11.01 0.87 -10.25
N TYR A 19 11.06 1.44 -9.05
CA TYR A 19 11.33 2.85 -8.85
C TYR A 19 12.78 3.22 -9.17
N GLY A 20 12.97 4.25 -9.98
CA GLY A 20 14.30 4.70 -10.38
C GLY A 20 15.14 5.20 -9.19
N THR A 21 16.34 4.65 -9.01
CA THR A 21 17.40 5.22 -8.16
C THR A 21 18.07 6.36 -8.90
N SER A 22 17.98 7.58 -8.37
CA SER A 22 18.47 8.77 -9.05
C SER A 22 19.91 9.10 -8.68
N ALA A 23 20.74 9.36 -9.70
CA ALA A 23 22.03 9.99 -9.52
C ALA A 23 21.87 11.52 -9.37
N PRO A 24 22.71 12.21 -8.57
CA PRO A 24 22.52 13.62 -8.19
C PRO A 24 22.54 14.66 -9.34
N ILE A 25 22.83 14.26 -10.58
CA ILE A 25 22.96 15.17 -11.74
C ILE A 25 21.63 15.38 -12.52
N GLU A 26 20.59 14.60 -12.23
CA GLU A 26 19.42 14.47 -13.12
C GLU A 26 18.16 15.23 -12.67
N SER A 27 18.32 16.46 -12.15
CA SER A 27 17.23 17.30 -11.60
C SER A 27 15.98 17.41 -12.49
N THR A 28 16.14 17.49 -13.81
CA THR A 28 15.02 17.53 -14.77
C THR A 28 14.43 16.15 -15.09
N ALA A 29 15.22 15.07 -14.98
CA ALA A 29 14.71 13.70 -15.13
C ALA A 29 13.92 13.26 -13.89
N LEU A 30 14.31 13.74 -12.70
CA LEU A 30 13.64 13.47 -11.42
C LEU A 30 12.12 13.72 -11.47
N ARG A 31 11.69 14.82 -12.11
CA ARG A 31 10.26 15.17 -12.25
C ARG A 31 9.45 14.18 -13.09
N ARG A 32 10.04 13.61 -14.14
CA ARG A 32 9.36 12.59 -14.95
C ARG A 32 9.32 11.25 -14.23
N VAL A 33 10.38 10.92 -13.48
CA VAL A 33 10.45 9.69 -12.69
C VAL A 33 9.43 9.71 -11.55
N ALA A 34 9.24 10.83 -10.84
CA ALA A 34 8.21 10.94 -9.79
C ALA A 34 6.77 10.81 -10.34
N ALA A 35 6.49 11.39 -11.51
CA ALA A 35 5.19 11.23 -12.17
C ALA A 35 4.95 9.79 -12.64
N LEU A 36 5.97 9.11 -13.16
CA LEU A 36 5.88 7.70 -13.55
C LEU A 36 5.74 6.78 -12.34
N ASP A 37 6.44 7.05 -11.24
CA ASP A 37 6.37 6.27 -10.01
C ASP A 37 5.00 6.38 -9.34
N SER A 38 4.39 7.57 -9.36
CA SER A 38 3.02 7.77 -8.89
C SER A 38 1.98 7.13 -9.81
N LEU A 39 2.16 7.20 -11.13
CA LEU A 39 1.32 6.49 -12.11
C LEU A 39 1.40 4.97 -11.92
N LEU A 40 2.61 4.43 -11.70
CA LEU A 40 2.88 3.02 -11.44
C LEU A 40 2.20 2.54 -10.14
N ALA A 41 2.26 3.34 -9.07
CA ALA A 41 1.54 3.05 -7.83
C ALA A 41 0.02 3.02 -8.04
N VAL A 42 -0.53 4.02 -8.73
CA VAL A 42 -1.98 4.10 -9.03
C VAL A 42 -2.42 2.95 -9.93
N THR A 43 -1.63 2.59 -10.96
CA THR A 43 -1.97 1.50 -11.88
C THR A 43 -1.93 0.14 -11.22
N VAL A 44 -1.02 -0.13 -10.28
CA VAL A 44 -1.05 -1.40 -9.53
C VAL A 44 -2.26 -1.48 -8.62
N VAL A 45 -2.63 -0.40 -7.92
CA VAL A 45 -3.86 -0.36 -7.11
C VAL A 45 -5.10 -0.54 -7.99
N ALA A 46 -5.19 0.20 -9.09
CA ALA A 46 -6.31 0.11 -10.03
C ALA A 46 -6.40 -1.25 -10.72
N GLY A 47 -5.26 -1.84 -11.09
CA GLY A 47 -5.18 -3.18 -11.68
C GLY A 47 -5.65 -4.25 -10.72
N MET A 48 -5.27 -4.16 -9.44
CA MET A 48 -5.78 -5.07 -8.41
C MET A 48 -7.29 -4.88 -8.22
N ALA A 49 -7.78 -3.65 -8.14
CA ALA A 49 -9.22 -3.36 -8.03
C ALA A 49 -10.02 -3.91 -9.23
N ALA A 50 -9.48 -3.77 -10.44
CA ALA A 50 -10.09 -4.31 -11.66
C ALA A 50 -10.08 -5.85 -11.68
N ALA A 51 -9.02 -6.49 -11.18
CA ALA A 51 -8.94 -7.94 -11.05
C ALA A 51 -9.94 -8.49 -10.02
N THR A 52 -10.26 -7.72 -8.97
CA THR A 52 -11.20 -8.13 -7.93
C THR A 52 -12.67 -7.78 -8.24
N ALA A 53 -12.92 -6.85 -9.17
CA ALA A 53 -14.27 -6.41 -9.51
C ALA A 53 -15.23 -7.53 -9.98
N PRO A 54 -14.81 -8.51 -10.80
CA PRO A 54 -15.67 -9.64 -11.19
C PRO A 54 -16.08 -10.52 -10.00
N ILE A 55 -15.23 -10.61 -8.99
CA ILE A 55 -15.46 -11.42 -7.79
C ILE A 55 -16.48 -10.72 -6.90
N ALA A 56 -16.29 -9.42 -6.65
CA ALA A 56 -17.27 -8.59 -5.94
C ALA A 56 -18.63 -8.50 -6.67
N ALA A 57 -18.65 -8.61 -7.99
CA ALA A 57 -19.88 -8.68 -8.78
C ALA A 57 -20.56 -10.07 -8.77
N GLY A 58 -19.99 -11.06 -8.07
CA GLY A 58 -20.51 -12.42 -7.99
C GLY A 58 -20.35 -13.24 -9.27
N TRP A 59 -19.51 -12.80 -10.22
CA TRP A 59 -19.30 -13.51 -11.49
C TRP A 59 -18.40 -14.73 -11.35
N ILE A 60 -17.63 -14.80 -10.27
CA ILE A 60 -16.71 -15.90 -9.94
C ILE A 60 -17.11 -16.44 -8.57
N ASN A 61 -17.65 -17.65 -8.55
CA ASN A 61 -18.08 -18.34 -7.32
C ASN A 61 -16.94 -19.14 -6.69
N GLY A 62 -16.96 -19.28 -5.36
CA GLY A 62 -16.02 -20.14 -4.62
C GLY A 62 -14.87 -19.40 -3.92
N VAL A 63 -14.88 -18.07 -3.92
CA VAL A 63 -13.95 -17.27 -3.12
C VAL A 63 -14.72 -16.55 -2.01
N GLN A 64 -14.11 -16.41 -0.83
CA GLN A 64 -14.64 -15.58 0.24
C GLN A 64 -14.52 -14.11 -0.18
N ASP A 65 -15.67 -13.45 -0.39
CA ASP A 65 -15.76 -12.07 -0.89
C ASP A 65 -14.88 -11.09 -0.09
N ASP A 66 -14.83 -11.25 1.23
CA ASP A 66 -14.09 -10.38 2.14
C ASP A 66 -12.56 -10.44 2.00
N VAL A 67 -12.02 -11.52 1.43
CA VAL A 67 -10.57 -11.74 1.35
C VAL A 67 -9.90 -10.78 0.38
N PHE A 68 -10.55 -10.54 -0.76
CA PHE A 68 -10.02 -9.64 -1.78
C PHE A 68 -10.14 -8.18 -1.39
N GLU A 69 -11.24 -7.81 -0.74
CA GLU A 69 -11.42 -6.45 -0.22
C GLU A 69 -10.36 -6.11 0.83
N GLN A 70 -10.07 -7.04 1.75
CA GLN A 70 -8.99 -6.88 2.72
C GLN A 70 -7.62 -6.79 2.04
N ALA A 71 -7.34 -7.63 1.04
CA ALA A 71 -6.09 -7.60 0.30
C ALA A 71 -5.88 -6.28 -0.46
N LEU A 72 -6.94 -5.77 -1.10
CA LEU A 72 -6.91 -4.49 -1.82
C LEU A 72 -6.68 -3.32 -0.86
N ARG A 73 -7.40 -3.28 0.27
CA ARG A 73 -7.20 -2.26 1.30
C ARG A 73 -5.78 -2.28 1.86
N ASN A 74 -5.23 -3.47 2.10
CA ASN A 74 -3.87 -3.65 2.61
C ASN A 74 -2.83 -3.24 1.57
N LEU A 75 -3.07 -3.53 0.28
CA LEU A 75 -2.24 -3.05 -0.81
C LEU A 75 -2.19 -1.52 -0.86
N ILE A 76 -3.34 -0.86 -0.74
CA ILE A 76 -3.44 0.61 -0.68
C ILE A 76 -2.63 1.16 0.49
N CYS A 77 -2.81 0.59 1.68
CA CYS A 77 -2.09 0.98 2.90
C CYS A 77 -0.56 0.85 2.73
N TYR A 78 -0.09 -0.33 2.31
CA TYR A 78 1.34 -0.61 2.18
C TYR A 78 1.99 0.19 1.06
N THR A 79 1.29 0.43 -0.04
CA THR A 79 1.77 1.29 -1.12
C THR A 79 1.91 2.74 -0.63
N GLY A 80 0.92 3.24 0.12
CA GLY A 80 1.01 4.57 0.74
C GLY A 80 2.20 4.71 1.69
N LEU A 81 2.41 3.72 2.57
CA LEU A 81 3.54 3.69 3.50
C LEU A 81 4.89 3.58 2.80
N ALA A 82 4.99 2.80 1.73
CA ALA A 82 6.20 2.70 0.94
C ALA A 82 6.58 4.05 0.32
N LEU A 83 5.60 4.75 -0.28
CA LEU A 83 5.81 6.08 -0.85
C LEU A 83 6.23 7.11 0.22
N ILE A 84 5.59 7.09 1.39
CA ILE A 84 5.96 7.96 2.53
C ILE A 84 7.39 7.64 2.99
N GLY A 85 7.71 6.36 3.20
CA GLY A 85 9.03 5.92 3.63
C GLY A 85 10.14 6.32 2.66
N ARG A 86 9.87 6.16 1.36
CA ARG A 86 10.78 6.60 0.29
C ARG A 86 11.04 8.10 0.33
N ALA A 87 10.01 8.92 0.52
CA ALA A 87 10.14 10.37 0.52
C ALA A 87 10.89 10.91 1.75
N ILE A 88 10.76 10.26 2.90
CA ILE A 88 11.38 10.72 4.15
C ILE A 88 12.84 10.28 4.27
N ALA A 89 13.12 9.01 3.95
CA ALA A 89 14.40 8.38 4.28
C ALA A 89 14.99 7.51 3.16
N GLY A 90 14.44 7.60 1.95
CA GLY A 90 14.96 6.92 0.77
C GLY A 90 14.49 5.48 0.59
N ILE A 91 15.06 4.82 -0.42
CA ILE A 91 14.51 3.57 -0.98
C ILE A 91 14.54 2.38 -0.01
N HIS A 92 15.48 2.37 0.94
CA HIS A 92 15.58 1.30 1.94
C HIS A 92 14.42 1.35 2.95
N VAL A 93 13.94 2.54 3.30
CA VAL A 93 12.87 2.70 4.29
C VAL A 93 11.49 2.42 3.68
N SER A 94 11.37 2.56 2.36
CA SER A 94 10.18 2.24 1.57
C SER A 94 9.71 0.77 1.72
N THR A 95 10.62 -0.19 1.84
CA THR A 95 10.26 -1.61 2.05
C THR A 95 10.16 -1.99 3.52
N VAL A 96 10.89 -1.30 4.40
CA VAL A 96 10.94 -1.59 5.83
C VAL A 96 9.67 -1.13 6.55
N LEU A 97 9.12 0.05 6.21
CA LEU A 97 7.91 0.57 6.86
C LEU A 97 6.68 -0.35 6.71
N PRO A 98 6.30 -0.78 5.49
CA PRO A 98 5.16 -1.67 5.30
C PRO A 98 5.36 -3.04 5.96
N THR A 99 6.58 -3.58 5.91
CA THR A 99 6.90 -4.90 6.48
C THR A 99 6.89 -4.86 8.01
N LEU A 100 7.44 -3.82 8.63
CA LEU A 100 7.37 -3.63 10.08
C LEU A 100 5.93 -3.47 10.54
N LEU A 101 5.11 -2.69 9.84
CA LEU A 101 3.70 -2.55 10.20
C LEU A 101 2.98 -3.90 10.11
N ALA A 102 3.16 -4.64 9.02
CA ALA A 102 2.56 -5.96 8.86
C ALA A 102 2.97 -6.93 9.98
N LEU A 103 4.25 -6.88 10.40
CA LEU A 103 4.75 -7.69 11.50
C LEU A 103 4.15 -7.26 12.85
N ILE A 104 4.12 -5.96 13.14
CA ILE A 104 3.52 -5.42 14.38
C ILE A 104 2.04 -5.79 14.45
N VAL A 105 1.29 -5.64 13.35
CA VAL A 105 -0.13 -5.99 13.29
C VAL A 105 -0.32 -7.51 13.41
N SER A 106 0.54 -8.32 12.82
CA SER A 106 0.45 -9.78 12.95
C SER A 106 0.69 -10.28 14.37
N VAL A 107 1.55 -9.61 15.14
CA VAL A 107 1.93 -10.04 16.50
C VAL A 107 1.04 -9.41 17.56
N PHE A 108 0.69 -8.13 17.40
CA PHE A 108 0.03 -7.32 18.42
C PHE A 108 -1.33 -6.76 17.99
N GLY A 109 -1.73 -6.96 16.73
CA GLY A 109 -2.93 -6.33 16.18
C GLY A 109 -4.25 -6.96 16.64
N TYR A 110 -4.22 -8.11 17.30
CA TYR A 110 -5.39 -8.86 17.74
C TYR A 110 -5.50 -8.88 19.26
N GLY A 111 -6.69 -8.54 19.78
CA GLY A 111 -7.02 -8.59 21.20
C GLY A 111 -7.59 -9.94 21.65
N ALA A 112 -8.14 -9.97 22.87
CA ALA A 112 -8.94 -11.10 23.33
C ALA A 112 -10.10 -11.33 22.33
N GLU A 113 -10.37 -12.60 22.00
CA GLU A 113 -11.36 -13.02 20.99
C GLU A 113 -10.95 -12.84 19.51
N GLN A 114 -9.66 -12.62 19.20
CA GLN A 114 -9.15 -12.39 17.82
C GLN A 114 -9.77 -11.18 17.11
N VAL A 115 -10.32 -10.24 17.86
CA VAL A 115 -10.81 -8.97 17.30
C VAL A 115 -9.63 -8.03 17.08
N ALA A 116 -9.54 -7.45 15.90
CA ALA A 116 -8.49 -6.48 15.58
C ALA A 116 -8.65 -5.19 16.41
N HIS A 117 -7.54 -4.67 16.92
CA HIS A 117 -7.52 -3.38 17.60
C HIS A 117 -7.80 -2.22 16.64
N TRP A 118 -8.31 -1.10 17.17
CA TRP A 118 -8.70 0.09 16.38
C TRP A 118 -7.56 0.72 15.58
N TRP A 119 -6.30 0.47 15.95
CA TRP A 119 -5.11 0.96 15.24
C TRP A 119 -4.57 -0.06 14.23
N ALA A 120 -4.98 -1.33 14.33
CA ALA A 120 -4.51 -2.45 13.52
C ALA A 120 -5.32 -2.58 12.23
N TRP A 121 -5.47 -1.47 11.49
CA TRP A 121 -6.29 -1.38 10.28
C TRP A 121 -6.05 -2.50 9.26
N PRO A 122 -4.81 -2.98 9.02
CA PRO A 122 -4.58 -4.08 8.08
C PRO A 122 -5.27 -5.40 8.48
N ALA A 123 -5.51 -5.60 9.78
CA ALA A 123 -6.18 -6.77 10.35
C ALA A 123 -7.70 -6.58 10.55
N ALA A 124 -8.23 -5.38 10.34
CA ALA A 124 -9.66 -5.11 10.49
C ALA A 124 -10.50 -5.85 9.43
N GLY A 125 -11.79 -6.09 9.72
CA GLY A 125 -12.71 -6.71 8.75
C GLY A 125 -12.87 -5.87 7.47
N ALA A 126 -13.31 -6.50 6.37
CA ALA A 126 -13.49 -5.84 5.07
C ALA A 126 -14.46 -4.65 5.11
N SER A 127 -15.50 -4.76 5.94
CA SER A 127 -16.55 -3.75 6.12
C SER A 127 -16.15 -2.54 6.97
N ASP A 128 -14.96 -2.56 7.59
CA ASP A 128 -14.51 -1.45 8.43
C ASP A 128 -14.14 -0.21 7.59
N THR A 129 -15.05 0.76 7.57
CA THR A 129 -14.92 2.00 6.80
C THR A 129 -13.74 2.85 7.28
N LEU A 130 -13.41 2.83 8.57
CA LEU A 130 -12.28 3.61 9.10
C LEU A 130 -10.96 3.10 8.54
N SER A 131 -10.80 1.78 8.45
CA SER A 131 -9.62 1.17 7.86
C SER A 131 -9.47 1.51 6.38
N TRP A 132 -10.57 1.62 5.63
CA TRP A 132 -10.54 2.08 4.23
C TRP A 132 -10.12 3.54 4.10
N VAL A 133 -10.72 4.43 4.90
CA VAL A 133 -10.39 5.86 4.90
C VAL A 133 -8.93 6.07 5.30
N GLY A 134 -8.45 5.35 6.31
CA GLY A 134 -7.06 5.39 6.76
C GLY A 134 -6.07 4.97 5.67
N SER A 135 -6.33 3.85 5.00
CA SER A 135 -5.50 3.37 3.88
C SER A 135 -5.49 4.37 2.72
N ALA A 136 -6.66 4.90 2.33
CA ALA A 136 -6.75 5.91 1.26
C ALA A 136 -5.99 7.19 1.63
N ALA A 137 -6.10 7.65 2.88
CA ALA A 137 -5.36 8.80 3.37
C ALA A 137 -3.84 8.58 3.31
N LEU A 138 -3.35 7.40 3.72
CA LEU A 138 -1.93 7.06 3.61
C LEU A 138 -1.45 7.06 2.15
N LEU A 139 -2.25 6.52 1.22
CA LEU A 139 -1.91 6.55 -0.20
C LEU A 139 -1.87 7.99 -0.74
N LEU A 140 -2.86 8.82 -0.43
CA LEU A 140 -2.89 10.23 -0.85
C LEU A 140 -1.70 11.02 -0.28
N VAL A 141 -1.35 10.77 0.98
CA VAL A 141 -0.18 11.39 1.63
C VAL A 141 1.10 10.94 0.95
N GLY A 142 1.26 9.65 0.68
CA GLY A 142 2.39 9.09 -0.07
C GLY A 142 2.52 9.72 -1.46
N LEU A 143 1.45 9.75 -2.24
CA LEU A 143 1.42 10.39 -3.56
C LEU A 143 1.76 11.87 -3.48
N ARG A 144 1.25 12.59 -2.48
CA ARG A 144 1.59 14.01 -2.25
C ARG A 144 3.06 14.20 -1.93
N TYR A 145 3.66 13.31 -1.13
CA TYR A 145 5.09 13.37 -0.84
C TYR A 145 5.94 13.08 -2.09
N THR A 146 5.55 12.08 -2.89
CA THR A 146 6.19 11.79 -4.18
C THR A 146 6.12 13.01 -5.12
N ALA A 147 4.95 13.65 -5.22
CA ALA A 147 4.77 14.86 -6.03
C ALA A 147 5.45 16.12 -5.48
N LYS A 148 5.71 16.20 -4.17
CA LYS A 148 6.41 17.33 -3.53
C LYS A 148 7.93 17.23 -3.62
N GLY A 149 8.49 16.02 -3.77
CA GLY A 149 9.92 15.83 -4.05
C GLY A 149 10.39 16.57 -5.32
N ASP A 150 9.46 17.01 -6.17
CA ASP A 150 9.69 17.72 -7.43
C ASP A 150 9.97 19.24 -7.31
N PHE A 151 9.84 19.82 -6.11
CA PHE A 151 10.08 21.24 -5.88
C PHE A 151 11.41 21.46 -5.14
N PRO A 152 12.39 22.15 -5.74
CA PRO A 152 13.60 22.55 -5.01
C PRO A 152 13.20 23.43 -3.81
N ARG A 153 13.84 23.17 -2.66
CA ARG A 153 13.79 24.05 -1.49
C ARG A 153 14.79 25.19 -1.64
#